data_AF-A0A2H9AB33-F1
#
_entry.id   AF-A0A2H9AB33-F1
#
_cell.length_a   1.000
_cell.length_b   1.000
_cell.length_c   1.000
_cell.angle_alpha   90.00
_cell.angle_beta   90.00
_cell.angle_gamma   90.00
#
_symmetry.space_group_name_H-M   'P 1'
#
loop_
_entity.id
_entity.type
_entity.pdbx_description
1 polymer ?
#
loop_
_entity_poly.entity_id
_entity_poly.type
_entity_poly.pdbx_seq_one_letter_code
_entity_poly.pdbx_strand_id
1 'polypeptide(L)'
;MAGQQTDPLFQQLDDWLASVAAQLSPGHRRKLTRDVAIGLRKRQQKRIASQKNPSGESYQARRRKILRTQGGIKFVWNDEARELRNWRTTGRGEHRAITGYDVDRGALRTFYKRDIQRYIEINLNQSKQNRTRKDPMFRKLRTARFLKAYGTGGMAVVGFQGHTAEIASVHQYGEVDNVVPGARARYPVRELLGMTEGDLDWLVDTVVAFMQEI
;
A
#
# COMPACT_ATOMS: atom_id res chain seq x y z
N MET A 1 73.52 0.19 6.56
CA MET A 1 72.06 0.12 6.79
C MET A 1 71.63 1.48 7.31
N ALA A 2 71.34 2.43 6.41
CA ALA A 2 70.89 3.77 6.81
C ALA A 2 69.49 3.65 7.41
N GLY A 3 69.33 3.97 8.69
CA GLY A 3 68.01 4.04 9.31
C GLY A 3 67.20 5.12 8.61
N GLN A 4 66.10 4.75 7.99
CA GLN A 4 65.14 5.72 7.46
C GLN A 4 64.59 6.52 8.64
N GLN A 5 65.01 7.78 8.71
CA GLN A 5 64.49 8.74 9.67
C GLN A 5 63.12 9.18 9.14
N THR A 6 62.06 8.58 9.68
CA THR A 6 60.67 8.97 9.37
C THR A 6 60.39 10.35 9.96
N ASP A 7 59.86 11.26 9.14
CA ASP A 7 59.44 12.58 9.57
C ASP A 7 58.35 12.44 10.64
N PRO A 8 58.48 13.10 11.82
CA PRO A 8 57.44 13.10 12.84
C PRO A 8 56.04 13.49 12.32
N LEU A 9 55.95 14.35 11.31
CA LEU A 9 54.69 14.74 10.69
C LEU A 9 54.03 13.58 9.94
N PHE A 10 54.82 12.80 9.19
CA PHE A 10 54.31 11.62 8.48
C PHE A 10 53.89 10.52 9.45
N GLN A 11 54.61 10.35 10.57
CA GLN A 11 54.20 9.40 11.60
C GLN A 11 52.85 9.78 12.24
N GLN A 12 52.63 11.06 12.55
CA GLN A 12 51.34 11.54 13.06
C GLN A 12 50.20 11.34 12.05
N LEU A 13 50.47 11.55 10.76
CA LEU A 13 49.51 11.28 9.70
C LEU A 13 49.18 9.79 9.61
N ASP A 14 50.18 8.91 9.66
CA ASP A 14 49.99 7.45 9.61
C ASP A 14 49.19 6.95 10.82
N ASP A 15 49.45 7.49 12.01
CA ASP A 15 48.69 7.15 13.23
C ASP A 15 47.22 7.59 13.11
N TRP A 16 46.97 8.78 12.56
CA TRP A 16 45.62 9.26 12.27
C TRP A 16 44.92 8.44 11.18
N LEU A 17 45.62 8.08 10.11
CA LEU A 17 45.09 7.21 9.06
C LEU A 17 44.77 5.82 9.61
N ALA A 18 45.60 5.29 10.50
CA ALA A 18 45.37 4.03 11.18
C ALA A 18 44.13 4.08 12.08
N SER A 19 43.89 5.20 12.79
CA SER A 19 42.68 5.39 13.59
C SER A 19 41.43 5.44 12.70
N VAL A 20 41.47 6.16 11.58
CA VAL A 20 40.37 6.20 10.60
C VAL A 20 40.14 4.81 9.98
N ALA A 21 41.20 4.07 9.63
CA ALA A 21 41.10 2.72 9.10
C ALA A 21 40.50 1.73 10.13
N ALA A 22 40.85 1.87 11.41
CA ALA A 22 40.26 1.09 12.50
C ALA A 22 38.77 1.42 12.73
N GLN A 23 38.38 2.70 12.57
CA GLN A 23 36.98 3.13 12.58
C GLN A 23 36.19 2.57 11.38
N LEU A 24 36.86 2.26 10.26
CA LEU A 24 36.29 1.57 9.10
C LEU A 24 36.43 0.04 9.15
N SER A 25 36.70 -0.54 10.33
CA SER A 25 36.77 -1.99 10.49
C SER A 25 35.48 -2.67 10.01
N PRO A 26 35.54 -3.95 9.59
CA PRO A 26 34.33 -4.70 9.21
C PRO A 26 33.24 -4.71 10.30
N GLY A 27 33.60 -4.65 11.58
CA GLY A 27 32.66 -4.59 12.70
C GLY A 27 31.94 -3.25 12.77
N HIS A 28 32.69 -2.15 12.73
CA HIS A 28 32.14 -0.79 12.75
C HIS A 28 31.27 -0.51 11.53
N ARG A 29 31.70 -0.91 10.33
CA ARG A 29 30.88 -0.76 9.12
C ARG A 29 29.56 -1.51 9.22
N ARG A 30 29.55 -2.74 9.74
CA ARG A 30 28.31 -3.52 9.96
C ARG A 30 27.39 -2.87 10.99
N LYS A 31 27.94 -2.20 12.01
CA LYS A 31 27.16 -1.42 12.98
C LYS A 31 26.51 -0.23 12.28
N LEU A 32 27.31 0.62 11.61
CA LEU A 32 26.83 1.78 10.87
C LEU A 32 25.74 1.42 9.85
N THR A 33 25.98 0.44 8.97
CA THR A 33 25.00 0.07 7.94
C THR A 33 23.71 -0.50 8.54
N ARG A 34 23.79 -1.21 9.66
CA ARG A 34 22.60 -1.72 10.37
C ARG A 34 21.80 -0.56 10.95
N ASP A 35 22.46 0.39 11.59
CA ASP A 35 21.81 1.55 12.21
C ASP A 35 21.17 2.44 11.15
N VAL A 36 21.87 2.67 10.04
CA VAL A 36 21.33 3.35 8.86
C VAL A 36 20.11 2.62 8.30
N ALA A 37 20.18 1.30 8.09
CA ALA A 37 19.06 0.54 7.55
C ALA A 37 17.83 0.59 8.48
N ILE A 38 18.02 0.45 9.79
CA ILE A 38 16.95 0.51 10.78
C ILE A 38 16.34 1.91 10.82
N GLY A 39 17.17 2.95 10.81
CA GLY A 39 16.75 4.34 10.81
C GLY A 39 15.97 4.69 9.54
N LEU A 40 16.53 4.44 8.36
CA LEU A 40 15.85 4.61 7.07
C LEU A 40 14.50 3.90 7.06
N ARG A 41 14.42 2.64 7.51
CA ARG A 41 13.15 1.93 7.59
C ARG A 41 12.13 2.67 8.45
N LYS A 42 12.51 3.16 9.64
CA LYS A 42 11.59 3.93 10.50
C LYS A 42 11.08 5.19 9.80
N ARG A 43 11.95 5.89 9.06
CA ARG A 43 11.57 7.09 8.30
C ARG A 43 10.63 6.75 7.13
N GLN A 44 10.93 5.72 6.35
CA GLN A 44 10.02 5.17 5.33
C GLN A 44 8.67 4.76 5.93
N GLN A 45 8.67 4.08 7.08
CA GLN A 45 7.45 3.69 7.79
C GLN A 45 6.58 4.88 8.17
N LYS A 46 7.19 5.94 8.69
CA LYS A 46 6.52 7.18 9.07
C LYS A 46 5.94 7.87 7.84
N ARG A 47 6.71 7.96 6.75
CA ARG A 47 6.27 8.57 5.49
C ARG A 47 5.09 7.82 4.86
N ILE A 48 5.18 6.49 4.74
CA ILE A 48 4.07 5.65 4.25
C ILE A 48 2.85 5.78 5.18
N ALA A 49 3.04 5.87 6.50
CA ALA A 49 1.94 6.10 7.45
C ALA A 49 1.22 7.42 7.18
N SER A 50 1.97 8.48 6.89
CA SER A 50 1.45 9.79 6.53
C SER A 50 0.86 9.87 5.12
N GLN A 51 0.93 8.79 4.34
CA GLN A 51 0.46 8.70 2.96
C GLN A 51 1.10 9.74 2.04
N LYS A 52 2.43 9.91 2.12
CA LYS A 52 3.18 10.87 1.30
C LYS A 52 4.22 10.20 0.42
N ASN A 53 4.45 10.74 -0.77
CA ASN A 53 5.60 10.46 -1.63
C ASN A 53 6.88 11.09 -1.05
N PRO A 54 8.09 10.69 -1.51
CA PRO A 54 9.34 11.32 -1.12
C PRO A 54 9.39 12.83 -1.44
N SER A 55 8.74 13.25 -2.53
CA SER A 55 8.55 14.67 -2.88
C SER A 55 7.71 15.46 -1.88
N GLY A 56 7.06 14.79 -0.91
CA GLY A 56 6.18 15.41 0.09
C GLY A 56 4.70 15.46 -0.31
N GLU A 57 4.38 15.23 -1.59
CA GLU A 57 3.01 15.14 -2.09
C GLU A 57 2.23 13.99 -1.45
N SER A 58 0.91 14.16 -1.29
CA SER A 58 0.06 13.07 -0.79
C SER A 58 -0.15 11.99 -1.85
N TYR A 59 -0.22 10.72 -1.43
CA TYR A 59 -0.59 9.62 -2.30
C TYR A 59 -1.95 9.86 -2.96
N GLN A 60 -2.08 9.50 -4.23
CA GLN A 60 -3.37 9.57 -4.89
C GLN A 60 -4.39 8.69 -4.17
N ALA A 61 -5.55 9.26 -3.84
CA ALA A 61 -6.58 8.58 -3.08
C ALA A 61 -7.10 7.32 -3.79
N ARG A 62 -7.63 6.36 -3.01
CA ARG A 62 -8.30 5.18 -3.58
C ARG A 62 -9.54 5.61 -4.37
N ARG A 63 -9.78 4.96 -5.51
CA ARG A 63 -11.02 5.13 -6.25
C ARG A 63 -12.23 4.84 -5.35
N ARG A 64 -13.22 5.74 -5.37
CA ARG A 64 -14.42 5.60 -4.54
C ARG A 64 -15.26 4.40 -5.02
N LYS A 65 -15.60 3.48 -4.12
CA LYS A 65 -16.56 2.40 -4.38
C LYS A 65 -17.93 2.83 -3.88
N ILE A 66 -18.81 3.18 -4.82
CA ILE A 66 -20.20 3.55 -4.55
C ILE A 66 -21.06 2.33 -4.84
N LEU A 67 -21.73 1.81 -3.81
CA LEU A 67 -22.80 0.84 -3.99
C LEU A 67 -24.10 1.59 -4.23
N ARG A 68 -24.81 1.18 -5.27
CA ARG A 68 -26.16 1.67 -5.58
C ARG A 68 -27.14 0.55 -5.28
N THR A 69 -28.18 0.91 -4.56
CA THR A 69 -29.20 -0.03 -4.13
C THR A 69 -30.55 0.53 -4.56
N GLN A 70 -31.31 -0.24 -5.34
CA GLN A 70 -32.69 0.12 -5.68
C GLN A 70 -33.59 -0.06 -4.47
N GLY A 71 -34.64 0.74 -4.38
CA GLY A 71 -35.72 0.61 -3.40
C GLY A 71 -36.47 -0.72 -3.53
N GLY A 72 -37.55 -0.84 -2.75
CA GLY A 72 -38.41 -2.01 -2.78
C GLY A 72 -39.33 -2.05 -4.00
N ILE A 73 -39.72 -3.24 -4.44
CA ILE A 73 -40.89 -3.44 -5.28
C ILE A 73 -41.78 -4.50 -4.63
N LYS A 74 -43.08 -4.20 -4.54
CA LYS A 74 -44.11 -5.11 -4.06
C LYS A 74 -45.05 -5.46 -5.20
N PHE A 75 -45.35 -6.74 -5.36
CA PHE A 75 -46.22 -7.23 -6.42
C PHE A 75 -46.90 -8.53 -6.00
N VAL A 76 -47.95 -8.92 -6.71
CA VAL A 76 -48.64 -10.19 -6.54
C VAL A 76 -48.16 -11.16 -7.61
N TRP A 77 -47.73 -12.33 -7.17
CA TRP A 77 -47.30 -13.44 -8.02
C TRP A 77 -47.83 -14.74 -7.42
N ASN A 78 -48.51 -15.55 -8.25
CA ASN A 78 -49.17 -16.77 -7.80
C ASN A 78 -50.09 -16.53 -6.58
N ASP A 79 -50.86 -15.45 -6.61
CA ASP A 79 -51.76 -14.98 -5.54
C ASP A 79 -51.07 -14.64 -4.20
N GLU A 80 -49.74 -14.66 -4.15
CA GLU A 80 -48.93 -14.21 -3.01
C GLU A 80 -48.38 -12.81 -3.25
N ALA A 81 -48.48 -11.93 -2.25
CA ALA A 81 -47.73 -10.67 -2.25
C ALA A 81 -46.24 -10.94 -1.99
N ARG A 82 -45.36 -10.36 -2.80
CA ARG A 82 -43.90 -10.49 -2.70
C ARG A 82 -43.26 -9.12 -2.60
N GLU A 83 -42.28 -8.98 -1.71
CA GLU A 83 -41.41 -7.80 -1.64
C GLU A 83 -39.98 -8.15 -2.10
N LEU A 84 -39.49 -7.47 -3.13
CA LEU A 84 -38.09 -7.52 -3.53
C LEU A 84 -37.36 -6.23 -3.16
N ARG A 85 -36.17 -6.35 -2.59
CA ARG A 85 -35.20 -5.26 -2.41
C ARG A 85 -34.04 -5.39 -3.39
N ASN A 86 -33.37 -4.28 -3.67
CA ASN A 86 -32.17 -4.22 -4.51
C ASN A 86 -32.43 -4.84 -5.89
N TRP A 87 -33.68 -4.70 -6.37
CA TRP A 87 -34.15 -5.41 -7.55
C TRP A 87 -33.65 -4.71 -8.82
N ARG A 88 -33.63 -5.45 -9.93
CA ARG A 88 -33.35 -4.94 -11.27
C ARG A 88 -34.22 -5.64 -12.29
N THR A 89 -34.47 -4.99 -13.41
CA THR A 89 -35.03 -5.69 -14.57
C THR A 89 -33.94 -6.55 -15.21
N THR A 90 -34.27 -7.80 -15.54
CA THR A 90 -33.39 -8.79 -16.19
C THR A 90 -34.11 -9.40 -17.39
N GLY A 91 -33.39 -10.21 -18.18
CA GLY A 91 -33.94 -10.85 -19.38
C GLY A 91 -34.29 -9.87 -20.51
N ARG A 92 -34.77 -10.40 -21.62
CA ARG A 92 -35.18 -9.64 -22.81
C ARG A 92 -36.43 -10.26 -23.44
N GLY A 93 -37.15 -9.45 -24.22
CA GLY A 93 -38.38 -9.87 -24.90
C GLY A 93 -39.38 -10.48 -23.92
N GLU A 94 -39.88 -11.67 -24.26
CA GLU A 94 -40.84 -12.42 -23.46
C GLU A 94 -40.29 -12.89 -22.11
N HIS A 95 -38.98 -13.13 -22.02
CA HIS A 95 -38.30 -13.55 -20.79
C HIS A 95 -37.90 -12.36 -19.89
N ARG A 96 -38.52 -11.20 -20.07
CA ARG A 96 -38.25 -10.04 -19.23
C ARG A 96 -38.73 -10.32 -17.81
N ALA A 97 -37.84 -10.14 -16.86
CA ALA A 97 -38.08 -10.48 -15.46
C ALA A 97 -37.66 -9.34 -14.53
N ILE A 98 -38.03 -9.47 -13.26
CA ILE A 98 -37.44 -8.72 -12.15
C ILE A 98 -36.66 -9.68 -11.28
N THR A 99 -35.41 -9.35 -11.00
CA THR A 99 -34.55 -10.12 -10.11
C THR A 99 -34.15 -9.25 -8.93
N GLY A 100 -34.36 -9.73 -7.71
CA GLY A 100 -34.05 -9.00 -6.49
C GLY A 100 -33.95 -9.92 -5.27
N TYR A 101 -33.57 -9.35 -4.13
CA TYR A 101 -33.58 -10.06 -2.86
C TYR A 101 -34.99 -10.09 -2.31
N ASP A 102 -35.58 -11.28 -2.24
CA ASP A 102 -36.91 -11.51 -1.71
C ASP A 102 -36.87 -11.44 -0.20
N VAL A 103 -37.57 -10.48 0.38
CA VAL A 103 -37.55 -10.22 1.83
C VAL A 103 -38.18 -11.38 2.59
N ASP A 104 -39.26 -11.93 2.06
CA ASP A 104 -40.04 -12.97 2.72
C ASP A 104 -39.33 -14.34 2.68
N ARG A 105 -38.62 -14.62 1.59
CA ARG A 105 -37.87 -15.88 1.42
C ARG A 105 -36.38 -15.78 1.75
N GLY A 106 -35.88 -14.59 2.06
CA GLY A 106 -34.49 -14.35 2.45
C GLY A 106 -33.44 -14.69 1.37
N ALA A 107 -33.80 -14.70 0.09
CA ALA A 107 -32.95 -15.17 -1.00
C ALA A 107 -33.11 -14.36 -2.29
N LEU A 108 -32.10 -14.40 -3.17
CA LEU A 108 -32.21 -13.81 -4.50
C LEU A 108 -33.20 -14.61 -5.35
N ARG A 109 -34.22 -13.94 -5.89
CA ARG A 109 -35.25 -14.57 -6.74
C ARG A 109 -35.51 -13.74 -7.98
N THR A 110 -35.99 -14.44 -9.01
CA THR A 110 -36.37 -13.88 -10.30
C THR A 110 -37.83 -14.22 -10.57
N PHE A 111 -38.60 -13.22 -10.95
CA PHE A 111 -40.02 -13.36 -11.33
C PHE A 111 -40.20 -12.79 -12.73
N TYR A 112 -40.74 -13.58 -13.66
CA TYR A 112 -41.01 -13.09 -15.01
C TYR A 112 -42.15 -12.07 -14.96
N LYS A 113 -41.98 -10.97 -15.69
CA LYS A 113 -42.96 -9.87 -15.66
C LYS A 113 -44.34 -10.30 -16.16
N ARG A 114 -44.39 -11.30 -17.06
CA ARG A 114 -45.64 -11.87 -17.57
C ARG A 114 -46.42 -12.67 -16.52
N ASP A 115 -45.73 -13.20 -15.50
CA ASP A 115 -46.33 -13.99 -14.42
C ASP A 115 -46.75 -13.11 -13.23
N ILE A 116 -46.41 -11.80 -13.27
CA ILE A 116 -46.79 -10.85 -12.22
C ILE A 116 -48.22 -10.40 -12.49
N GLN A 117 -49.13 -10.76 -11.59
CA GLN A 117 -50.55 -10.44 -11.72
C GLN A 117 -50.80 -8.94 -11.51
N ARG A 118 -50.15 -8.32 -10.51
CA ARG A 118 -50.33 -6.89 -10.20
C ARG A 118 -49.14 -6.31 -9.43
N TYR A 119 -48.75 -5.07 -9.73
CA TYR A 119 -47.83 -4.31 -8.88
C TYR A 119 -48.59 -3.59 -7.77
N ILE A 120 -48.10 -3.70 -6.54
CA ILE A 120 -48.65 -3.02 -5.35
C ILE A 120 -47.92 -1.70 -5.14
N GLU A 121 -46.58 -1.73 -5.13
CA GLU A 121 -45.74 -0.56 -4.88
C GLU A 121 -44.44 -0.68 -5.68
N ILE A 122 -43.99 0.41 -6.32
CA ILE A 122 -42.70 0.45 -7.00
C ILE A 122 -41.90 1.64 -6.45
N ASN A 123 -40.92 1.36 -5.62
CA ASN A 123 -40.00 2.36 -5.11
C ASN A 123 -38.71 2.38 -5.94
N LEU A 124 -38.57 3.41 -6.78
CA LEU A 124 -37.41 3.62 -7.65
C LEU A 124 -36.27 4.39 -6.98
N ASN A 125 -36.42 4.75 -5.70
CA ASN A 125 -35.38 5.52 -5.01
C ASN A 125 -34.09 4.70 -4.91
N GLN A 126 -33.00 5.33 -5.33
CA GLN A 126 -31.67 4.74 -5.24
C GLN A 126 -30.94 5.29 -4.03
N SER A 127 -30.56 4.42 -3.09
CA SER A 127 -29.59 4.79 -2.08
C SER A 127 -28.16 4.58 -2.61
N LYS A 128 -27.28 5.54 -2.29
CA LYS A 128 -25.85 5.48 -2.61
C LYS A 128 -25.08 5.36 -1.30
N GLN A 129 -24.39 4.24 -1.10
CA GLN A 129 -23.56 4.02 0.07
C GLN A 129 -22.08 4.00 -0.33
N ASN A 130 -21.27 4.82 0.35
CA ASN A 130 -19.81 4.80 0.16
C ASN A 130 -19.21 3.62 0.93
N ARG A 131 -18.61 2.67 0.21
CA ARG A 131 -17.97 1.49 0.81
C ARG A 131 -16.46 1.49 0.64
N THR A 132 -15.86 2.62 0.27
CA THR A 132 -14.40 2.75 0.27
C THR A 132 -13.85 2.55 1.67
N ARG A 133 -12.81 1.71 1.79
CA ARG A 133 -12.10 1.48 3.05
C ARG A 133 -11.51 2.79 3.56
N LYS A 134 -11.83 3.12 4.81
CA LYS A 134 -11.31 4.31 5.53
C LYS A 134 -9.86 4.14 6.01
N ASP A 135 -9.39 2.90 6.15
CA ASP A 135 -8.01 2.64 6.59
C ASP A 135 -6.98 3.21 5.60
N PRO A 136 -5.87 3.80 6.10
CA PRO A 136 -4.75 4.22 5.27
C PRO A 136 -4.25 3.11 4.35
N MET A 137 -3.73 3.46 3.17
CA MET A 137 -3.08 2.49 2.29
C MET A 137 -1.80 1.96 2.94
N PHE A 138 -1.43 0.74 2.59
CA PHE A 138 -0.15 0.15 3.02
C PHE A 138 0.03 0.01 4.54
N ARG A 139 -1.06 0.08 5.33
CA ARG A 139 -1.01 -0.07 6.80
C ARG A 139 -0.26 -1.32 7.25
N LYS A 140 -0.49 -2.46 6.58
CA LYS A 140 0.26 -3.71 6.82
C LYS A 140 1.64 -3.67 6.18
N LEU A 141 1.72 -3.27 4.91
CA LEU A 141 2.94 -3.26 4.11
C LEU A 141 4.08 -2.48 4.77
N ARG A 142 3.78 -1.35 5.45
CA ARG A 142 4.82 -0.59 6.16
C ARG A 142 5.42 -1.32 7.37
N THR A 143 4.75 -2.30 7.96
CA THR A 143 5.24 -2.92 9.21
C THR A 143 6.56 -3.67 9.00
N ALA A 144 7.35 -3.86 10.07
CA ALA A 144 8.64 -4.56 10.01
C ALA A 144 8.54 -6.02 9.53
N ARG A 145 7.34 -6.61 9.56
CA ARG A 145 7.07 -7.92 8.96
C ARG A 145 7.29 -7.90 7.44
N PHE A 146 6.95 -6.80 6.78
CA PHE A 146 6.95 -6.69 5.32
C PHE A 146 8.05 -5.76 4.80
N LEU A 147 8.25 -4.59 5.43
CA LEU A 147 9.36 -3.69 5.10
C LEU A 147 10.63 -4.13 5.86
N LYS A 148 11.53 -4.76 5.14
CA LYS A 148 12.78 -5.32 5.68
C LYS A 148 13.86 -4.26 5.74
N ALA A 149 14.75 -4.43 6.72
CA ALA A 149 15.94 -3.62 6.89
C ALA A 149 17.09 -4.49 7.39
N TYR A 150 18.23 -4.43 6.70
CA TYR A 150 19.45 -5.11 7.12
C TYR A 150 20.69 -4.36 6.64
N GLY A 151 21.72 -4.36 7.47
CA GLY A 151 23.04 -3.84 7.13
C GLY A 151 24.02 -4.98 6.84
N THR A 152 24.92 -4.76 5.89
CA THR A 152 26.07 -5.63 5.58
C THR A 152 27.38 -4.89 5.82
N GLY A 153 28.53 -5.45 5.46
CA GLY A 153 29.83 -4.75 5.62
C GLY A 153 29.97 -3.46 4.78
N GLY A 154 29.10 -3.23 3.79
CA GLY A 154 29.19 -2.04 2.93
C GLY A 154 27.85 -1.55 2.36
N MET A 155 26.73 -2.14 2.75
CA MET A 155 25.41 -1.74 2.25
C MET A 155 24.38 -1.69 3.37
N ALA A 156 23.56 -0.65 3.36
CA ALA A 156 22.33 -0.58 4.13
C ALA A 156 21.14 -0.82 3.20
N VAL A 157 20.36 -1.87 3.45
CA VAL A 157 19.23 -2.26 2.60
C VAL A 157 17.93 -1.99 3.34
N VAL A 158 17.00 -1.31 2.66
CA VAL A 158 15.60 -1.15 3.09
C VAL A 158 14.69 -1.44 1.90
N GLY A 159 13.78 -2.39 2.05
CA GLY A 159 12.91 -2.76 0.94
C GLY A 159 11.97 -3.92 1.23
N PHE A 160 11.30 -4.37 0.18
CA PHE A 160 10.36 -5.49 0.21
C PHE A 160 10.97 -6.72 -0.47
N GLN A 161 10.44 -7.91 -0.17
CA GLN A 161 10.92 -9.17 -0.73
C GLN A 161 9.75 -10.08 -1.17
N GLY A 162 9.99 -10.94 -2.15
CA GLY A 162 9.02 -11.88 -2.71
C GLY A 162 7.74 -11.18 -3.20
N HIS A 163 6.59 -11.80 -2.97
CA HIS A 163 5.29 -11.26 -3.37
C HIS A 163 4.99 -9.85 -2.80
N THR A 164 5.59 -9.50 -1.66
CA THR A 164 5.44 -8.15 -1.09
C THR A 164 6.15 -7.11 -1.97
N ALA A 165 7.28 -7.48 -2.57
CA ALA A 165 8.02 -6.63 -3.50
C ALA A 165 7.25 -6.41 -4.81
N GLU A 166 6.62 -7.46 -5.34
CA GLU A 166 5.74 -7.38 -6.52
C GLU A 166 4.58 -6.41 -6.27
N ILE A 167 3.86 -6.55 -5.16
CA ILE A 167 2.79 -5.60 -4.81
C ILE A 167 3.34 -4.18 -4.65
N ALA A 168 4.51 -4.04 -4.02
CA ALA A 168 5.13 -2.74 -3.82
C ALA A 168 5.57 -2.10 -5.14
N SER A 169 6.10 -2.86 -6.11
CA SER A 169 6.54 -2.34 -7.42
C SER A 169 5.37 -1.78 -8.21
N VAL A 170 4.23 -2.46 -8.19
CA VAL A 170 3.00 -2.00 -8.83
C VAL A 170 2.62 -0.59 -8.37
N HIS A 171 2.80 -0.31 -7.09
CA HIS A 171 2.54 1.02 -6.55
C HIS A 171 3.71 1.98 -6.74
N GLN A 172 4.95 1.52 -6.58
CA GLN A 172 6.16 2.32 -6.74
C GLN A 172 6.25 2.94 -8.14
N TYR A 173 5.91 2.16 -9.18
CA TYR A 173 6.05 2.57 -10.57
C TYR A 173 4.72 2.77 -11.30
N GLY A 174 3.58 2.55 -10.63
CA GLY A 174 2.26 2.69 -11.25
C GLY A 174 1.98 1.65 -12.34
N GLU A 175 2.35 0.40 -12.06
CA GLU A 175 2.23 -0.72 -13.00
C GLU A 175 0.78 -1.22 -13.11
N VAL A 176 0.57 -2.20 -13.99
CA VAL A 176 -0.72 -2.84 -14.22
C VAL A 176 -0.78 -4.16 -13.46
N ASP A 177 -1.85 -4.38 -12.71
CA ASP A 177 -2.07 -5.63 -11.98
C ASP A 177 -3.55 -6.07 -12.06
N ASN A 178 -3.80 -7.35 -11.81
CA ASN A 178 -5.12 -7.97 -11.82
C ASN A 178 -5.90 -7.62 -10.55
N VAL A 179 -7.05 -6.96 -10.70
CA VAL A 179 -7.94 -6.65 -9.57
C VAL A 179 -8.83 -7.85 -9.24
N VAL A 180 -9.29 -8.54 -10.28
CA VAL A 180 -9.96 -9.85 -10.27
C VAL A 180 -9.54 -10.61 -11.53
N PRO A 181 -9.66 -11.95 -11.59
CA PRO A 181 -9.36 -12.69 -12.80
C PRO A 181 -10.02 -12.07 -14.03
N GLY A 182 -9.21 -11.73 -15.04
CA GLY A 182 -9.67 -11.09 -16.29
C GLY A 182 -9.85 -9.56 -16.24
N ALA A 183 -9.69 -8.90 -15.08
CA ALA A 183 -9.79 -7.44 -14.96
C ALA A 183 -8.47 -6.83 -14.49
N ARG A 184 -7.74 -6.23 -15.43
CA ARG A 184 -6.50 -5.49 -15.18
C ARG A 184 -6.77 -4.02 -14.91
N ALA A 185 -6.02 -3.43 -13.98
CA ALA A 185 -6.04 -2.00 -13.72
C ALA A 185 -4.62 -1.46 -13.61
N ARG A 186 -4.39 -0.28 -14.21
CA ARG A 186 -3.18 0.51 -13.96
C ARG A 186 -3.33 1.21 -12.61
N TYR A 187 -2.31 1.09 -11.78
CA TYR A 187 -2.28 1.77 -10.49
C TYR A 187 -1.62 3.14 -10.60
N PRO A 188 -2.09 4.12 -9.83
CA PRO A 188 -1.33 5.34 -9.64
C PRO A 188 -0.02 5.12 -8.91
N VAL A 189 0.98 5.91 -9.29
CA VAL A 189 2.27 5.99 -8.60
C VAL A 189 2.06 6.44 -7.15
N ARG A 190 2.58 5.63 -6.23
CA ARG A 190 2.65 5.87 -4.80
C ARG A 190 3.99 5.34 -4.35
N GLU A 191 4.98 6.20 -4.31
CA GLU A 191 6.36 5.84 -4.01
C GLU A 191 6.47 5.40 -2.55
N LEU A 192 6.62 4.09 -2.35
CA LEU A 192 6.74 3.46 -1.03
C LEU A 192 8.18 3.52 -0.53
N LEU A 193 9.15 3.46 -1.44
CA LEU A 193 10.58 3.60 -1.18
C LEU A 193 11.09 4.86 -1.90
N GLY A 194 12.05 5.55 -1.30
CA GLY A 194 12.65 6.76 -1.85
C GLY A 194 13.12 7.69 -0.74
N MET A 195 14.20 8.42 -0.97
CA MET A 195 14.80 9.31 0.02
C MET A 195 14.22 10.72 -0.13
N THR A 196 13.91 11.34 1.01
CA THR A 196 13.61 12.78 1.09
C THR A 196 14.90 13.54 1.40
N GLU A 197 14.92 14.86 1.19
CA GLU A 197 16.04 15.72 1.63
C GLU A 197 16.33 15.53 3.12
N GLY A 198 15.29 15.52 3.96
CA GLY A 198 15.45 15.26 5.40
C GLY A 198 15.83 13.82 5.77
N ASP A 199 15.80 12.86 4.83
CA ASP A 199 16.43 11.55 5.02
C ASP A 199 17.92 11.60 4.68
N LEU A 200 18.32 12.42 3.70
CA LEU A 200 19.72 12.65 3.33
C LEU A 200 20.46 13.41 4.44
N ASP A 201 19.86 14.48 4.97
CA ASP A 201 20.45 15.24 6.08
C ASP A 201 20.67 14.35 7.31
N TRP A 202 19.62 13.60 7.68
CA TRP A 202 19.71 12.65 8.78
C TRP A 202 20.77 11.57 8.53
N LEU A 203 20.93 11.11 7.29
CA LEU A 203 21.94 10.13 6.93
C LEU A 203 23.34 10.71 7.10
N VAL A 204 23.57 11.94 6.62
CA VAL A 204 24.84 12.66 6.79
C VAL A 204 25.17 12.83 8.26
N ASP A 205 24.22 13.34 9.06
CA ASP A 205 24.39 13.50 10.50
C ASP A 205 24.73 12.19 11.19
N THR A 206 24.04 11.10 10.81
CA THR A 206 24.27 9.76 11.38
C THR A 206 25.69 9.27 11.07
N VAL A 207 26.17 9.48 9.84
CA VAL A 207 27.52 9.06 9.44
C VAL A 207 28.59 9.93 10.11
N VAL A 208 28.41 11.24 10.15
CA VAL A 208 29.35 12.18 10.79
C VAL A 208 29.44 11.90 12.29
N ALA A 209 28.31 11.75 12.98
CA ALA A 209 28.28 11.40 14.40
C ALA A 209 28.98 10.06 14.65
N PHE A 210 28.75 9.06 13.81
CA PHE A 210 29.41 7.76 13.92
C PHE A 210 30.95 7.85 13.81
N MET A 211 31.45 8.78 12.99
CA MET A 211 32.89 9.03 12.86
C MET A 211 33.48 9.86 14.02
N GLN A 212 32.65 10.60 14.77
CA GLN A 212 33.06 11.46 15.88
C GLN A 212 32.96 10.79 17.26
N GLU A 213 32.10 9.77 17.42
CA GLU A 213 31.84 9.08 18.70
C GLU A 213 32.87 7.99 19.07
N ILE A 214 34.00 7.88 18.36
CA ILE A 214 34.99 6.80 18.51
C ILE A 214 36.40 7.38 18.56
#